data_AF-A0A923CUD8-F1
#
_entry.id   AF-A0A923CUD8-F1
#
_cell.length_a   1.000
_cell.length_b   1.000
_cell.length_c   1.000
_cell.angle_alpha   90.00
_cell.angle_beta   90.00
_cell.angle_gamma   90.00
#
_symmetry.space_group_name_H-M   'P 1'
#
loop_
_entity.id
_entity.type
_entity.pdbx_description
1 polymer ?
#
loop_
_entity_poly.entity_id
_entity_poly.type
_entity_poly.pdbx_seq_one_letter_code
_entity_poly.pdbx_strand_id
1 'polypeptide(L)'
;MNPFDSNNLSESRKEDENIFLARLQLIVVMSKAYLEGLSIGKHRKQAIIENANSLFYMSLFAEHSEAGSDRPAGKDSIKTKQLYEKVRLLSVVAKAFAEGRLIGEQKRQELQENIDYVCETIMFNSKIKNIDFLRVA
;
A
#
# COMPACT_ATOMS: atom_id res chain seq x y z
N MET A 1 29.94 -2.24 17.21
CA MET A 1 28.59 -2.65 16.77
C MET A 1 28.59 -4.17 16.69
N ASN A 2 27.70 -4.87 17.40
CA ASN A 2 27.68 -6.34 17.42
C ASN A 2 27.04 -6.86 16.11
N PRO A 3 27.68 -7.79 15.37
CA PRO A 3 27.13 -8.34 14.14
C PRO A 3 25.76 -9.04 14.33
N PHE A 4 25.44 -9.50 15.54
CA PHE A 4 24.10 -10.06 15.85
C PHE A 4 22.98 -9.02 15.84
N ASP A 5 23.26 -7.76 16.21
CA ASP A 5 22.25 -6.70 16.23
C ASP A 5 21.88 -6.23 14.82
N SER A 6 22.85 -6.29 13.90
CA SER A 6 22.65 -5.85 12.51
C SER A 6 21.79 -6.82 11.70
N ASN A 7 21.89 -8.12 11.98
CA ASN A 7 21.07 -9.15 11.33
C ASN A 7 19.60 -9.06 11.77
N ASN A 8 19.34 -8.92 13.07
CA ASN A 8 17.98 -8.78 13.61
C ASN A 8 17.26 -7.52 13.08
N LEU A 9 17.98 -6.39 12.95
CA LEU A 9 17.44 -5.17 12.34
C LEU A 9 17.07 -5.36 10.86
N SER A 10 17.86 -6.15 10.13
CA SER A 10 17.60 -6.42 8.71
C SER A 10 16.41 -7.36 8.48
N GLU A 11 16.16 -8.30 9.40
CA GLU A 11 15.01 -9.21 9.34
C GLU A 11 13.72 -8.48 9.69
N SER A 12 13.72 -7.68 10.77
CA SER A 12 12.57 -6.86 11.16
C SER A 12 12.15 -5.89 10.05
N ARG A 13 13.11 -5.26 9.36
CA ARG A 13 12.80 -4.36 8.23
C ARG A 13 12.14 -5.09 7.06
N LYS A 14 12.60 -6.31 6.73
CA LYS A 14 12.00 -7.12 5.67
C LYS A 14 10.59 -7.58 6.04
N GLU A 15 10.37 -7.90 7.31
CA GLU A 15 9.05 -8.26 7.82
C GLU A 15 8.06 -7.10 7.69
N ASP A 16 8.46 -5.88 8.08
CA ASP A 16 7.65 -4.67 7.92
C ASP A 16 7.31 -4.38 6.45
N GLU A 17 8.28 -4.54 5.55
CA GLU A 17 8.08 -4.39 4.10
C GLU A 17 7.09 -5.45 3.56
N ASN A 18 7.22 -6.70 3.99
CA ASN A 18 6.30 -7.78 3.60
C ASN A 18 4.88 -7.54 4.12
N ILE A 19 4.74 -7.11 5.37
CA ILE A 19 3.44 -6.77 5.96
C ILE A 19 2.82 -5.61 5.17
N PHE A 20 3.58 -4.54 4.90
CA PHE A 20 3.10 -3.40 4.13
C PHE A 20 2.58 -3.85 2.75
N LEU A 21 3.36 -4.65 2.02
CA LEU A 21 2.97 -5.16 0.71
C LEU A 21 1.74 -6.05 0.75
N ALA A 22 1.65 -6.97 1.70
CA ALA A 22 0.50 -7.87 1.85
C ALA A 22 -0.79 -7.07 2.12
N ARG A 23 -0.72 -6.07 2.99
CA ARG A 23 -1.86 -5.17 3.27
C ARG A 23 -2.25 -4.39 2.02
N LEU A 24 -1.27 -3.84 1.30
CA LEU A 24 -1.51 -3.06 0.09
C LEU A 24 -2.17 -3.90 -1.01
N GLN A 25 -1.68 -5.11 -1.24
CA GLN A 25 -2.27 -6.07 -2.17
C GLN A 25 -3.72 -6.39 -1.82
N LEU A 26 -4.02 -6.64 -0.54
CA LEU A 26 -5.39 -6.88 -0.09
C LEU A 26 -6.30 -5.69 -0.42
N ILE A 27 -5.86 -4.46 -0.12
CA ILE A 27 -6.64 -3.25 -0.42
C ILE A 27 -6.84 -3.07 -1.93
N VAL A 28 -5.80 -3.30 -2.75
CA VAL A 28 -5.91 -3.22 -4.21
C VAL A 28 -6.95 -4.22 -4.73
N VAL A 29 -6.87 -5.50 -4.31
CA VAL A 29 -7.81 -6.55 -4.73
C VAL A 29 -9.24 -6.21 -4.30
N MET A 30 -9.43 -5.78 -3.05
CA MET A 30 -10.76 -5.42 -2.54
C MET A 30 -11.34 -4.18 -3.24
N SER A 31 -10.49 -3.23 -3.61
CA SER A 31 -10.92 -2.02 -4.32
C SER A 31 -11.32 -2.35 -5.76
N LYS A 32 -10.59 -3.23 -6.45
CA LYS A 32 -10.98 -3.74 -7.78
C LYS A 32 -12.32 -4.48 -7.72
N ALA A 33 -12.49 -5.38 -6.74
CA ALA A 33 -13.75 -6.07 -6.53
C ALA A 33 -14.93 -5.10 -6.30
N TYR A 34 -14.71 -4.03 -5.52
CA TYR A 34 -15.71 -2.97 -5.33
C TYR A 34 -16.05 -2.23 -6.64
N LEU A 35 -15.05 -1.93 -7.47
CA LEU A 35 -15.27 -1.28 -8.77
C LEU A 35 -16.02 -2.17 -9.75
N GLU A 36 -15.82 -3.49 -9.69
CA GLU A 36 -16.60 -4.48 -10.45
C GLU A 36 -18.04 -4.69 -9.92
N GLY A 37 -18.42 -4.03 -8.83
CA GLY A 37 -19.76 -4.16 -8.25
C GLY A 37 -19.95 -5.42 -7.40
N LEU A 38 -18.86 -6.10 -7.02
CA LEU A 38 -18.93 -7.28 -6.17
C LEU A 38 -19.33 -6.91 -4.74
N SER A 39 -20.21 -7.71 -4.15
CA SER A 39 -20.66 -7.49 -2.78
C SER A 39 -19.55 -7.78 -1.76
N ILE A 40 -19.36 -6.86 -0.83
CA ILE A 40 -18.38 -6.98 0.24
C ILE A 40 -19.11 -7.33 1.54
N GLY A 41 -18.97 -8.59 1.97
CA GLY A 41 -19.53 -9.07 3.23
C GLY A 41 -18.91 -8.39 4.46
N LYS A 42 -19.60 -8.49 5.61
CA LYS A 42 -19.23 -7.82 6.87
C LYS A 42 -17.77 -8.05 7.29
N HIS A 43 -17.27 -9.28 7.22
CA HIS A 43 -15.88 -9.60 7.58
C HIS A 43 -14.87 -8.94 6.64
N ARG A 44 -15.15 -8.94 5.33
CA ARG A 44 -14.27 -8.27 4.35
C ARG A 44 -14.28 -6.75 4.55
N LYS A 45 -15.42 -6.14 4.85
CA LYS A 45 -15.50 -4.71 5.20
C LYS A 45 -14.62 -4.38 6.39
N GLN A 46 -14.69 -5.17 7.46
CA GLN A 46 -13.85 -4.98 8.64
C GLN A 46 -12.35 -5.11 8.32
N ALA A 47 -11.98 -6.15 7.56
CA ALA A 47 -10.60 -6.34 7.11
C ALA A 47 -10.11 -5.15 6.27
N ILE A 48 -10.93 -4.62 5.36
CA ILE A 48 -10.58 -3.45 4.56
C ILE A 48 -10.32 -2.24 5.46
N ILE A 49 -11.19 -1.97 6.44
CA ILE A 49 -11.05 -0.83 7.35
C ILE A 49 -9.76 -0.93 8.16
N GLU A 50 -9.47 -2.09 8.74
CA GLU A 50 -8.26 -2.31 9.55
C GLU A 50 -6.99 -2.17 8.71
N ASN A 51 -6.95 -2.80 7.52
CA ASN A 51 -5.80 -2.74 6.63
C ASN A 51 -5.59 -1.34 6.06
N ALA A 52 -6.65 -0.63 5.72
CA ALA A 52 -6.59 0.76 5.26
C ALA A 52 -6.02 1.68 6.35
N ASN A 53 -6.48 1.56 7.60
CA ASN A 53 -5.93 2.37 8.69
C ASN A 53 -4.44 2.08 8.88
N SER A 54 -4.03 0.81 8.93
CA SER A 54 -2.61 0.45 9.07
C SER A 54 -1.74 0.98 7.92
N LEU A 55 -2.18 0.81 6.66
CA LEU A 55 -1.45 1.30 5.49
C LEU A 55 -1.30 2.81 5.47
N PHE A 56 -2.34 3.55 5.87
CA PHE A 56 -2.28 5.00 5.96
C PHE A 56 -1.16 5.44 6.91
N TYR A 57 -1.09 4.86 8.10
CA TYR A 57 -0.03 5.20 9.05
C TYR A 57 1.34 4.70 8.60
N MET A 58 1.46 3.47 8.11
CA MET A 58 2.73 2.93 7.60
C MET A 58 3.33 3.81 6.50
N SER A 59 2.52 4.25 5.54
CA SER A 59 2.97 5.13 4.45
C SER A 59 3.32 6.54 4.93
N LEU A 60 2.63 7.07 5.95
CA LEU A 60 2.99 8.34 6.58
C LEU A 60 4.34 8.25 7.30
N PHE A 61 4.57 7.21 8.11
CA PHE A 61 5.83 7.01 8.82
C PHE A 61 7.01 6.75 7.88
N ALA A 62 6.80 5.95 6.83
CA ALA A 62 7.84 5.67 5.84
C ALA A 62 8.30 6.96 5.11
N GLU A 63 7.37 7.84 4.75
CA GLU A 63 7.74 9.14 4.15
C GLU A 63 8.56 10.02 5.09
N HIS A 64 8.16 10.12 6.36
CA HIS A 64 8.91 10.91 7.35
C HIS A 64 10.31 10.33 7.61
N SER A 65 10.45 9.00 7.62
CA SER A 65 11.75 8.34 7.80
C SER A 65 12.69 8.60 6.62
N GLU A 66 12.17 8.69 5.40
CA GLU A 66 12.98 9.00 4.21
C GLU A 66 13.33 10.50 4.13
N ALA A 67 12.47 11.39 4.65
CA ALA A 67 12.70 12.83 4.67
C ALA A 67 13.80 13.28 5.64
N GLY A 68 14.08 12.49 6.69
CA GLY A 68 15.17 12.74 7.65
C GLY A 68 16.57 12.37 7.14
N SER A 69 16.68 11.84 5.91
CA SER A 69 17.96 11.56 5.27
C SER A 69 18.50 12.83 4.61
N ASP A 70 19.68 13.32 5.01
CA ASP A 70 20.42 14.46 4.39
C ASP A 70 20.82 14.23 2.92
N ARG A 71 20.22 13.25 2.24
CA ARG A 71 20.49 12.95 0.84
C ARG A 71 19.74 13.96 -0.06
N PRO A 72 20.41 14.53 -1.09
CA PRO A 72 19.74 15.37 -2.06
C PRO A 72 18.60 14.59 -2.72
N ALA A 73 17.41 15.21 -2.79
CA ALA A 73 16.20 14.60 -3.31
C ALA A 73 16.38 14.24 -4.80
N GLY A 74 16.77 12.98 -5.06
CA GLY A 74 16.84 12.43 -6.40
C GLY A 74 15.45 12.14 -6.98
N LYS A 75 15.38 11.89 -8.29
CA LYS A 75 14.15 11.50 -9.02
C LYS A 75 13.42 10.32 -8.37
N ASP A 76 14.16 9.41 -7.73
CA ASP A 76 13.60 8.25 -7.03
C ASP A 76 12.90 8.62 -5.71
N SER A 77 13.41 9.64 -4.99
CA SER A 77 12.79 10.15 -3.76
C SER A 77 11.42 10.78 -4.05
N ILE A 78 11.31 11.53 -5.15
CA ILE A 78 10.04 12.14 -5.61
C ILE A 78 9.02 11.06 -5.95
N LYS A 79 9.41 10.01 -6.68
CA LYS A 79 8.52 8.90 -7.04
C LYS A 79 8.04 8.13 -5.80
N THR A 80 8.93 7.88 -4.84
CA THR A 80 8.59 7.21 -3.59
C THR A 80 7.60 8.02 -2.76
N LYS A 81 7.81 9.34 -2.65
CA LYS A 81 6.86 10.24 -1.99
C LYS A 81 5.48 10.20 -2.65
N GLN A 82 5.44 10.31 -3.98
CA GLN A 82 4.19 10.21 -4.74
C GLN A 82 3.50 8.85 -4.55
N LEU A 83 4.26 7.76 -4.47
CA LEU A 83 3.70 6.45 -4.15
C LEU A 83 3.04 6.43 -2.77
N TYR A 84 3.70 6.97 -1.73
CA TYR A 84 3.11 7.02 -0.39
C TYR A 84 1.86 7.90 -0.33
N GLU A 85 1.84 9.02 -1.04
CA GLU A 85 0.64 9.86 -1.19
C GLU A 85 -0.52 9.06 -1.81
N LYS A 86 -0.25 8.29 -2.87
CA LYS A 86 -1.24 7.48 -3.58
C LYS A 86 -1.74 6.28 -2.75
N VAL A 87 -0.87 5.66 -1.95
CA VAL A 87 -1.24 4.62 -0.97
C VAL A 87 -2.13 5.19 0.13
N ARG A 88 -1.85 6.40 0.64
CA ARG A 88 -2.72 7.05 1.62
C ARG A 88 -4.08 7.38 1.05
N LEU A 89 -4.13 7.93 -0.17
CA LEU A 89 -5.39 8.19 -0.86
C LEU A 89 -6.19 6.88 -1.04
N LEU A 90 -5.53 5.81 -1.48
CA LEU A 90 -6.16 4.49 -1.64
C LEU A 90 -6.74 4.00 -0.31
N SER A 91 -6.02 4.18 0.79
CA SER A 91 -6.46 3.79 2.13
C SER A 91 -7.71 4.54 2.57
N VAL A 92 -7.75 5.87 2.37
CA VAL A 92 -8.91 6.70 2.71
C VAL A 92 -10.14 6.29 1.90
N VAL A 93 -9.97 6.11 0.58
CA VAL A 93 -11.07 5.73 -0.31
C VAL A 93 -11.55 4.30 -0.02
N ALA A 94 -10.63 3.39 0.30
CA ALA A 94 -10.96 2.01 0.65
C ALA A 94 -11.83 1.91 1.89
N LYS A 95 -11.46 2.65 2.93
CA LYS A 95 -12.26 2.78 4.13
C LYS A 95 -13.65 3.37 3.83
N ALA A 96 -13.69 4.45 3.04
CA ALA A 96 -14.94 5.09 2.68
C ALA A 96 -15.92 4.16 1.97
N PHE A 97 -15.46 3.34 1.01
CA PHE A 97 -16.38 2.40 0.34
C PHE A 97 -16.78 1.21 1.23
N ALA A 98 -15.89 0.74 2.11
CA ALA A 98 -16.22 -0.33 3.05
C ALA A 98 -17.34 0.10 4.03
N GLU A 99 -17.33 1.37 4.42
CA GLU A 99 -18.36 2.00 5.26
C GLU A 99 -19.60 2.44 4.47
N GLY A 100 -19.63 2.26 3.14
CA GLY A 100 -20.75 2.66 2.29
C GLY A 100 -20.86 4.18 2.06
N ARG A 101 -19.76 4.93 2.25
CA ARG A 101 -19.69 6.40 2.10
C ARG A 101 -19.14 6.86 0.75
N LEU A 102 -18.58 5.94 -0.05
CA LEU A 102 -18.12 6.25 -1.40
C LEU A 102 -19.28 6.17 -2.39
N ILE A 103 -19.63 7.32 -2.98
CA ILE A 103 -20.79 7.48 -3.87
C ILE A 103 -20.38 8.33 -5.07
N GLY A 104 -20.83 7.95 -6.26
CA GLY A 104 -20.69 8.69 -7.52
C GLY A 104 -19.56 8.16 -8.41
N GLU A 105 -19.78 8.21 -9.72
CA GLU A 105 -18.84 7.61 -10.67
C GLU A 105 -17.50 8.34 -10.78
N GLN A 106 -17.47 9.66 -10.56
CA GLN A 106 -16.22 10.41 -10.54
C GLN A 106 -15.26 9.86 -9.48
N LYS A 107 -15.75 9.57 -8.27
CA LYS A 107 -14.93 9.01 -7.19
C LYS A 107 -14.47 7.58 -7.48
N ARG A 108 -15.27 6.82 -8.23
CA ARG A 108 -14.93 5.45 -8.66
C ARG A 108 -13.86 5.48 -9.76
N GLN A 109 -13.94 6.44 -10.67
CA GLN A 109 -12.89 6.69 -11.67
C GLN A 109 -11.58 7.13 -11.01
N GLU A 110 -11.62 8.08 -10.07
CA GLU A 110 -10.43 8.51 -9.31
C GLU A 110 -9.79 7.35 -8.54
N LEU A 111 -10.60 6.44 -7.97
CA LEU A 111 -10.12 5.22 -7.33
C LEU A 111 -9.42 4.31 -8.34
N GLN A 112 -9.99 4.10 -9.52
CA GLN A 112 -9.40 3.29 -10.58
C GLN A 112 -8.04 3.85 -11.02
N GLU A 113 -7.98 5.15 -11.33
CA GLU A 113 -6.73 5.83 -11.72
C GLU A 113 -5.65 5.73 -10.63
N ASN A 114 -6.05 5.82 -9.36
CA ASN A 114 -5.14 5.67 -8.23
C ASN A 114 -4.62 4.23 -8.10
N ILE A 115 -5.48 3.22 -8.30
CA ILE A 115 -5.09 1.80 -8.30
C ILE A 115 -4.09 1.53 -9.42
N ASP A 116 -4.34 2.05 -10.62
CA ASP A 116 -3.49 1.83 -11.78
C ASP A 116 -2.09 2.41 -11.54
N TYR A 117 -2.01 3.65 -11.04
CA TYR A 117 -0.73 4.26 -10.66
C TYR A 117 0.04 3.43 -9.61
N VAL A 118 -0.63 2.98 -8.56
CA VAL A 118 0.00 2.17 -7.49
C VAL A 118 0.51 0.85 -8.06
N CYS A 119 -0.30 0.17 -8.88
CA CYS A 119 0.07 -1.10 -9.49
C CYS A 119 1.25 -0.94 -10.45
N GLU A 120 1.23 0.07 -11.33
CA GLU A 120 2.34 0.37 -12.24
C GLU A 120 3.62 0.66 -11.46
N THR A 121 3.53 1.54 -10.45
CA THR A 121 4.71 1.94 -9.67
C THR A 121 5.33 0.75 -8.93
N ILE A 122 4.52 -0.14 -8.37
CA ILE A 122 5.00 -1.37 -7.69
C ILE A 122 5.60 -2.36 -8.69
N MET A 123 4.97 -2.55 -9.86
CA MET A 123 5.44 -3.46 -10.93
C MET A 123 6.79 -3.01 -11.52
N PHE A 124 7.02 -1.71 -11.62
CA PHE A 124 8.26 -1.13 -12.14
C PHE A 124 9.35 -0.95 -11.08
N ASN A 125 9.00 -0.88 -9.79
CA ASN A 125 9.98 -0.93 -8.69
C ASN A 125 10.44 -2.38 -8.45
N SER A 126 11.37 -2.85 -9.28
CA SER A 126 11.94 -4.20 -9.26
C SER A 126 12.68 -4.59 -7.96
N LYS A 127 12.70 -3.75 -6.92
CA LYS A 127 13.04 -4.18 -5.55
C LYS A 127 11.92 -5.02 -4.90
N ILE A 128 10.69 -4.93 -5.40
CA ILE A 128 9.53 -5.73 -4.96
C ILE A 128 9.41 -7.03 -5.77
N LYS A 129 10.20 -7.23 -6.83
CA LYS A 129 10.17 -8.41 -7.71
C LYS A 129 10.77 -9.69 -7.10
N ASN A 130 11.21 -9.68 -5.84
CA ASN A 130 11.66 -10.89 -5.12
C ASN A 130 10.57 -11.45 -4.18
N ILE A 131 9.32 -11.42 -4.62
CA ILE A 131 8.27 -12.23 -4.01
C ILE A 131 7.75 -13.12 -5.13
N ASP A 132 8.19 -14.37 -5.10
CA ASP A 132 7.69 -15.45 -5.93
C ASP A 132 6.16 -15.44 -5.88
N PHE A 133 5.57 -14.92 -6.95
CA PHE A 133 4.13 -14.92 -7.16
C PHE A 133 3.67 -16.38 -7.15
N LEU A 134 3.03 -16.80 -6.05
CA LEU A 134 2.07 -17.89 -5.98
C LEU A 134 2.35 -19.06 -6.94
N ARG A 135 3.38 -19.87 -6.66
CA ARG A 135 3.30 -21.28 -7.05
C ARG A 135 2.36 -21.97 -6.07
N VAL A 136 1.07 -21.88 -6.37
CA VAL A 136 0.07 -22.77 -5.78
C VAL A 136 0.37 -24.17 -6.33
N ALA A 137 0.65 -25.10 -5.42
CA ALA A 137 0.79 -26.52 -5.70
C ALA A 137 -0.58 -27.18 -5.91
#